data_AF-A0A945GE41-F1
#
_entry.id   AF-A0A945GE41-F1
#
_cell.length_a   1.000
_cell.length_b   1.000
_cell.length_c   1.000
_cell.angle_alpha   90.00
_cell.angle_beta   90.00
_cell.angle_gamma   90.00
#
_symmetry.space_group_name_H-M   'P 1'
#
loop_
_entity.id
_entity.type
_entity.pdbx_description
1 polymer ?
#
loop_
_entity_poly.entity_id
_entity_poly.type
_entity_poly.pdbx_seq_one_letter_code
_entity_poly.pdbx_strand_id
1 'polypeptide(L)'
;MGYLLARLRHWAAHHRLAWWSGAAALAALAGITVQSAAAAEACPELIEMSSDTPAGSLVEGERGVALDRGSDSLPLSIGDRVDLIAVDDYSPEGRLLVAEARVLDIEKNTVTVAVPVEGVAELAAARRWGDVALALVPG
;
A
#
# COMPACT_ATOMS: atom_id res chain seq x y z
N MET A 1 41.64 18.95 31.02
CA MET A 1 41.02 18.82 29.67
C MET A 1 40.80 17.36 29.23
N GLY A 2 41.69 16.40 29.50
CA GLY A 2 41.54 15.00 29.01
C GLY A 2 40.37 14.20 29.58
N TYR A 3 39.95 14.46 30.82
CA TYR A 3 38.86 13.72 31.48
C TYR A 3 37.48 13.94 30.84
N LEU A 4 37.21 15.15 30.34
CA LEU A 4 35.94 15.48 29.67
C LEU A 4 35.84 14.80 28.30
N LEU A 5 36.94 14.72 27.55
CA LEU A 5 36.99 14.04 26.25
C LEU A 5 36.83 12.51 26.40
N ALA A 6 37.42 11.92 27.44
CA ALA A 6 37.24 10.50 27.76
C ALA A 6 35.77 10.18 28.10
N ARG A 7 35.11 11.05 28.89
CA ARG A 7 33.70 10.90 29.26
C ARG A 7 32.76 11.05 28.06
N LEU A 8 33.04 12.00 27.15
CA LEU A 8 32.29 12.17 25.90
C LEU A 8 32.43 10.98 24.96
N ARG A 9 33.64 10.42 24.81
CA ARG A 9 33.85 9.20 24.00
C ARG A 9 33.15 7.99 24.58
N HIS A 10 33.17 7.84 25.90
CA HIS A 10 32.49 6.74 26.58
C HIS A 10 30.96 6.84 26.43
N TRP A 11 30.41 8.05 26.57
CA TRP A 11 28.98 8.33 26.36
C TRP A 11 28.54 8.04 24.90
N ALA A 12 29.32 8.48 23.92
CA ALA A 12 29.03 8.22 22.50
C ALA A 12 29.10 6.72 22.14
N ALA A 13 30.03 5.98 22.73
CA ALA A 13 30.13 4.53 22.53
C ALA A 13 28.92 3.78 23.11
N HIS A 14 28.46 4.15 24.31
CA HIS A 14 27.28 3.57 24.94
C HIS A 14 26.00 3.84 24.15
N HIS A 15 25.80 5.07 23.66
CA HIS A 15 24.62 5.41 22.87
C HIS A 15 24.61 4.71 21.51
N ARG A 16 25.77 4.56 20.86
CA ARG A 16 25.87 3.79 19.62
C ARG A 16 25.50 2.32 19.84
N LEU A 17 26.02 1.71 20.91
CA LEU A 17 25.66 0.33 21.30
C LEU A 17 24.17 0.16 21.58
N ALA A 18 23.55 1.10 22.31
CA ALA A 18 22.11 1.07 22.58
C ALA A 18 21.28 1.17 21.29
N TRP A 19 21.71 1.98 20.32
CA TRP A 19 21.05 2.13 19.04
C TRP A 19 21.12 0.84 18.19
N TRP A 20 22.28 0.18 18.14
CA TRP A 20 22.44 -1.10 17.44
C TRP A 20 21.65 -2.24 18.10
N SER A 21 21.57 -2.29 19.43
CA SER A 21 20.78 -3.30 20.14
C SER A 21 19.27 -3.15 19.90
N GLY A 22 18.75 -1.92 19.87
CA GLY A 22 17.35 -1.66 19.55
C GLY A 22 17.00 -2.05 18.10
N ALA A 23 17.88 -1.74 17.14
CA ALA A 23 17.70 -2.13 15.75
C ALA A 23 17.70 -3.65 15.55
N ALA A 24 18.60 -4.38 16.23
CA ALA A 24 18.65 -5.84 16.18
C ALA A 24 17.39 -6.49 16.79
N ALA A 25 16.86 -5.94 17.88
CA ALA A 25 15.62 -6.43 18.50
C ALA A 25 14.40 -6.24 17.58
N LEU A 26 14.30 -5.10 16.89
CA LEU A 26 13.23 -4.85 15.92
C LEU A 26 13.33 -5.78 14.70
N ALA A 27 14.54 -6.04 14.20
CA ALA A 27 14.74 -6.98 13.09
C ALA A 27 14.35 -8.42 13.47
N ALA A 28 14.66 -8.85 14.70
CA ALA A 28 14.26 -10.17 15.20
C ALA A 28 12.73 -10.31 15.34
N LEU A 29 12.05 -9.26 15.82
CA LEU A 29 10.58 -9.24 15.92
C LEU A 29 9.89 -9.27 14.55
N ALA A 30 10.41 -8.53 13.56
CA ALA A 30 9.87 -8.55 12.21
C ALA A 30 9.98 -9.93 11.55
N GLY A 31 11.11 -10.63 11.75
CA GLY A 31 11.31 -11.99 11.22
C GLY A 31 10.28 -13.00 11.74
N ILE A 32 9.90 -12.91 13.02
CA ILE A 32 8.95 -13.86 13.65
C ILE A 32 7.54 -13.73 13.06
N THR A 33 7.13 -12.54 12.62
CA THR A 33 5.80 -12.33 12.02
C THR A 33 5.64 -12.96 10.63
N VAL A 34 6.74 -13.20 9.91
CA VAL A 34 6.70 -13.76 8.55
C VAL A 34 6.52 -15.28 8.56
N GLN A 35 7.08 -15.99 9.55
CA GLN A 35 6.95 -17.46 9.61
C GLN A 35 5.53 -17.94 9.92
N SER A 36 4.67 -17.13 10.56
CA SER A 36 3.31 -17.57 10.94
C SER A 36 2.30 -17.57 9.79
N ALA A 37 2.63 -16.95 8.65
CA ALA A 37 1.76 -16.95 7.46
C ALA A 37 2.05 -18.11 6.50
N ALA A 38 3.07 -18.93 6.77
CA ALA A 38 3.47 -20.05 5.91
C ALA A 38 2.70 -21.36 6.18
N ALA A 39 1.80 -21.39 7.18
CA ALA A 39 0.85 -22.48 7.37
C ALA A 39 -0.39 -22.27 6.49
N ALA A 40 -0.19 -22.18 5.16
CA ALA A 40 -1.28 -22.24 4.21
C ALA A 40 -1.72 -23.71 4.09
N GLU A 41 -2.96 -24.00 4.52
CA GLU A 41 -3.62 -25.27 4.27
C GLU A 41 -3.75 -25.53 2.75
N ALA A 42 -3.77 -26.81 2.39
CA ALA A 42 -3.73 -27.29 1.01
C ALA A 42 -4.81 -26.68 0.11
N CYS A 43 -4.41 -26.18 -1.07
CA CYS A 43 -5.30 -25.76 -2.13
C CYS A 43 -6.22 -26.92 -2.57
N PRO A 44 -7.56 -26.76 -2.59
CA PRO A 44 -8.38 -27.59 -3.43
C PRO A 44 -8.29 -27.15 -4.89
N GLU A 45 -8.31 -28.18 -5.72
CA GLU A 45 -8.29 -28.28 -7.18
C GLU A 45 -9.22 -27.28 -7.89
N LEU A 46 -8.71 -26.76 -9.02
CA LEU A 46 -9.37 -25.81 -9.92
C LEU A 46 -10.76 -26.32 -10.36
N ILE A 47 -11.82 -25.68 -9.86
CA ILE A 47 -13.15 -25.74 -10.47
C ILE A 47 -13.23 -24.63 -11.51
N GLU A 48 -13.73 -24.99 -12.69
CA GLU A 48 -13.91 -24.15 -13.87
C GLU A 48 -14.44 -22.73 -13.56
N MET A 49 -13.84 -21.78 -14.27
CA MET A 49 -14.07 -20.35 -14.20
C MET A 49 -15.52 -20.01 -14.60
N SER A 50 -16.39 -19.86 -13.61
CA SER A 50 -17.70 -19.22 -13.78
C SER A 50 -17.53 -17.71 -13.76
N SER A 51 -18.06 -17.04 -14.78
CA SER A 51 -18.03 -15.59 -15.03
C SER A 51 -18.98 -14.80 -14.12
N ASP A 52 -18.98 -15.11 -12.83
CA ASP A 52 -19.92 -14.55 -11.85
C ASP A 52 -19.16 -13.97 -10.64
N THR A 53 -18.05 -13.27 -10.90
CA THR A 53 -17.35 -12.55 -9.82
C THR A 53 -18.21 -11.34 -9.43
N PRO A 54 -18.74 -11.27 -8.20
CA PRO A 54 -19.57 -10.14 -7.79
C PRO A 54 -18.77 -8.83 -7.88
N ALA A 55 -19.43 -7.72 -8.23
CA ALA A 55 -18.78 -6.44 -8.53
C ALA A 55 -17.84 -5.91 -7.43
N GLY A 56 -18.05 -6.32 -6.18
CA GLY A 56 -17.20 -6.00 -5.02
C GLY A 56 -16.12 -7.03 -4.67
N SER A 57 -15.93 -8.09 -5.47
CA SER A 57 -14.91 -9.10 -5.24
C SER A 57 -13.66 -8.86 -6.08
N LEU A 58 -12.52 -9.22 -5.48
CA LEU A 58 -11.25 -9.29 -6.17
C LEU A 58 -11.22 -10.48 -7.13
N VAL A 59 -10.52 -10.28 -8.24
CA VAL A 59 -10.13 -11.34 -9.19
C VAL A 59 -8.68 -11.74 -8.93
N GLU A 60 -8.29 -12.94 -9.37
CA GLU A 60 -6.89 -13.36 -9.34
C GLU A 60 -5.99 -12.34 -10.06
N GLY A 61 -4.85 -12.00 -9.44
CA GLY A 61 -3.93 -10.97 -9.96
C GLY A 61 -4.29 -9.54 -9.57
N GLU A 62 -5.40 -9.30 -8.87
CA GLU A 62 -5.77 -7.98 -8.31
C GLU A 62 -5.44 -7.89 -6.81
N ARG A 63 -5.31 -6.64 -6.32
CA ARG A 63 -5.24 -6.29 -4.90
C ARG A 63 -6.22 -5.16 -4.62
N GLY A 64 -6.91 -5.27 -3.49
CA GLY A 64 -7.77 -4.20 -3.00
C GLY A 64 -6.92 -3.11 -2.39
N VAL A 65 -6.98 -1.90 -2.95
CA VAL A 65 -6.25 -0.74 -2.44
C VAL A 65 -7.26 0.30 -1.96
N ALA A 66 -7.21 0.60 -0.67
CA ALA A 66 -8.00 1.65 -0.06
C ALA A 66 -7.37 3.01 -0.36
N LEU A 67 -8.10 3.86 -1.08
CA LEU A 67 -7.73 5.22 -1.44
C LEU A 67 -8.57 6.21 -0.65
N ASP A 68 -7.94 7.29 -0.21
CA ASP A 68 -8.65 8.37 0.46
C ASP A 68 -9.50 9.10 -0.58
N ARG A 69 -10.79 9.25 -0.28
CA ARG A 69 -11.74 10.00 -1.13
C ARG A 69 -11.62 11.50 -0.90
N GLY A 70 -10.89 11.93 0.14
CA GLY A 70 -10.70 13.34 0.48
C GLY A 70 -12.02 14.11 0.57
N SER A 71 -12.07 15.28 -0.05
CA SER A 71 -13.30 16.08 -0.23
C SER A 71 -14.04 15.72 -1.51
N ASP A 72 -13.55 14.72 -2.24
CA ASP A 72 -13.90 14.48 -3.62
C ASP A 72 -15.29 13.83 -3.71
N SER A 73 -16.24 14.63 -4.19
CA SER A 73 -17.67 14.30 -4.21
C SER A 73 -18.08 13.46 -5.42
N LEU A 74 -17.11 12.90 -6.13
CA LEU A 74 -17.33 12.11 -7.35
C LEU A 74 -18.37 11.01 -7.06
N PRO A 75 -19.52 10.98 -7.76
CA PRO A 75 -20.59 10.04 -7.46
C PRO A 75 -20.20 8.64 -7.97
N LEU A 76 -19.55 7.87 -7.11
CA LEU A 76 -19.11 6.51 -7.38
C LEU A 76 -20.11 5.48 -6.86
N SER A 77 -20.24 4.39 -7.61
CA SER A 77 -20.96 3.17 -7.26
C SER A 77 -20.00 1.97 -7.28
N ILE A 78 -20.31 0.94 -6.49
CA ILE A 78 -19.58 -0.33 -6.56
C ILE A 78 -19.74 -0.92 -7.97
N GLY A 79 -18.63 -1.31 -8.57
CA GLY A 79 -18.57 -1.80 -9.94
C GLY A 79 -18.21 -0.74 -10.99
N ASP A 80 -18.15 0.55 -10.63
CA ASP A 80 -17.69 1.60 -11.54
C ASP A 80 -16.21 1.38 -11.94
N ARG A 81 -15.82 2.00 -13.06
CA ARG A 81 -14.44 2.02 -13.56
C ARG A 81 -13.86 3.42 -13.38
N VAL A 82 -12.68 3.48 -12.79
CA VAL A 82 -11.96 4.73 -12.53
C VAL A 82 -10.50 4.62 -12.96
N ASP A 83 -9.98 5.67 -13.56
CA ASP A 83 -8.56 5.84 -13.77
C ASP A 83 -7.92 6.40 -12.50
N LEU A 84 -6.80 5.81 -12.09
CA LEU A 84 -5.99 6.27 -10.97
C LEU A 84 -4.88 7.15 -11.51
N ILE A 85 -4.87 8.42 -11.10
CA ILE A 85 -3.93 9.42 -11.63
C ILE A 85 -3.07 9.93 -10.48
N ALA A 86 -1.74 9.76 -10.58
CA ALA A 86 -0.80 10.37 -9.64
C ALA A 86 -0.85 11.89 -9.79
N VAL A 87 -1.04 12.59 -8.68
CA VAL A 87 -0.89 14.05 -8.59
C VAL A 87 0.19 14.31 -7.55
N ASP A 88 1.43 14.44 -8.03
CA ASP A 88 2.60 14.63 -7.19
C ASP A 88 3.54 15.69 -7.78
N ASP A 89 4.56 16.09 -7.01
CA ASP A 89 5.54 17.11 -7.43
C ASP A 89 6.35 16.69 -8.68
N TYR A 90 6.40 15.40 -9.00
CA TYR A 90 7.09 14.87 -10.19
C TYR A 90 6.18 14.85 -11.42
N SER A 91 4.86 14.88 -11.23
CA SER A 91 3.85 14.89 -12.29
C SER A 91 2.73 15.89 -11.97
N PRO A 92 3.00 17.20 -12.07
CA PRO A 92 2.00 18.23 -11.77
C PRO A 92 0.84 18.24 -12.77
N GLU A 93 1.03 17.72 -13.98
CA GLU A 93 -0.02 17.57 -14.99
C GLU A 93 -0.84 16.27 -14.80
N GLY A 94 -0.46 15.43 -13.84
CA GLY A 94 -1.05 14.12 -13.63
C GLY A 94 -0.39 13.02 -14.48
N ARG A 95 -0.11 11.87 -13.87
CA ARG A 95 0.34 10.65 -14.58
C ARG A 95 -0.65 9.53 -14.33
N LEU A 96 -1.18 8.93 -15.40
CA LEU A 96 -1.99 7.72 -15.28
C LEU A 96 -1.15 6.59 -14.68
N LEU A 97 -1.63 6.02 -13.57
CA LEU A 97 -1.00 4.88 -12.88
C LEU A 97 -1.70 3.58 -13.24
N VAL A 98 -3.02 3.58 -13.18
CA VAL A 98 -3.87 2.41 -13.43
C VAL A 98 -5.07 2.87 -14.22
N ALA A 99 -5.28 2.25 -15.37
CA ALA A 99 -6.48 2.47 -16.16
C ALA A 99 -7.61 1.55 -15.69
N GLU A 100 -8.84 2.05 -15.72
CA GLU A 100 -10.07 1.29 -15.51
C GLU A 100 -10.07 0.41 -14.23
N ALA A 101 -9.51 0.92 -13.13
CA ALA A 101 -9.58 0.27 -11.84
C ALA A 101 -11.04 0.13 -11.40
N ARG A 102 -11.42 -1.05 -10.91
CA ARG A 102 -12.81 -1.33 -10.51
C ARG A 102 -13.05 -0.90 -9.08
N VAL A 103 -14.13 -0.18 -8.83
CA VAL A 103 -14.54 0.17 -7.46
C VAL A 103 -15.13 -1.07 -6.78
N LEU A 104 -14.50 -1.52 -5.69
CA LEU A 104 -14.90 -2.71 -4.93
C LEU A 104 -15.80 -2.35 -3.75
N ASP A 105 -15.45 -1.28 -3.04
CA ASP A 105 -16.18 -0.84 -1.86
C ASP A 105 -16.06 0.67 -1.67
N ILE A 106 -17.06 1.25 -1.02
CA ILE A 106 -17.17 2.70 -0.80
C ILE A 106 -17.58 2.93 0.65
N GLU A 107 -16.64 3.52 1.40
CA GLU A 107 -16.90 4.06 2.72
C GLU A 107 -17.03 5.60 2.65
N LYS A 108 -17.33 6.21 3.80
CA LYS A 108 -17.59 7.66 3.89
C LYS A 108 -16.46 8.51 3.29
N ASN A 109 -15.20 8.14 3.57
CA ASN A 109 -14.01 8.89 3.18
C ASN A 109 -12.98 8.03 2.43
N THR A 110 -13.34 6.80 2.07
CA THR A 110 -12.41 5.82 1.50
C THR A 110 -13.10 5.11 0.35
N VAL A 111 -12.38 4.89 -0.74
CA VAL A 111 -12.82 4.02 -1.85
C VAL A 111 -11.81 2.90 -1.98
N THR A 112 -12.26 1.66 -1.94
CA THR A 112 -11.40 0.52 -2.22
C THR A 112 -11.53 0.17 -3.69
N VAL A 113 -10.40 0.15 -4.41
CA VAL A 113 -10.34 -0.19 -5.82
C VAL A 113 -9.54 -1.46 -6.05
N ALA A 114 -9.91 -2.22 -7.09
CA ALA A 114 -9.14 -3.35 -7.59
C ALA A 114 -8.00 -2.84 -8.46
N VAL A 115 -6.77 -3.16 -8.06
CA VAL A 115 -5.54 -2.74 -8.75
C VAL A 115 -4.75 -3.99 -9.14
N PRO A 116 -4.27 -4.12 -10.39
CA PRO A 116 -3.39 -5.21 -10.77
C PRO A 116 -2.12 -5.21 -9.90
N VAL A 117 -1.64 -6.39 -9.51
CA VAL A 117 -0.48 -6.54 -8.60
C VAL A 117 0.74 -5.73 -9.07
N GLU A 118 0.95 -5.63 -10.38
CA GLU A 118 2.04 -4.89 -11.01
C GLU A 118 1.96 -3.38 -10.75
N GLY A 119 0.76 -2.82 -10.66
CA GLY A 119 0.52 -1.39 -10.42
C GLY A 119 0.55 -0.98 -8.95
N VAL A 120 0.51 -1.94 -8.02
CA VAL A 120 0.42 -1.65 -6.57
C VAL A 120 1.65 -0.89 -6.06
N ALA A 121 2.85 -1.26 -6.53
CA ALA A 121 4.09 -0.64 -6.07
C ALA A 121 4.18 0.83 -6.51
N GLU A 122 3.79 1.12 -7.76
CA GLU A 122 3.80 2.49 -8.29
C GLU A 122 2.73 3.36 -7.61
N LEU A 123 1.53 2.79 -7.38
CA LEU A 123 0.46 3.45 -6.66
C LEU A 123 0.85 3.79 -5.21
N ALA A 124 1.50 2.86 -4.52
CA ALA A 124 2.01 3.10 -3.16
C ALA A 124 3.10 4.17 -3.14
N ALA A 125 3.95 4.22 -4.17
CA ALA A 125 4.97 5.26 -4.30
C ALA A 125 4.32 6.64 -4.54
N ALA A 126 3.34 6.74 -5.43
CA ALA A 126 2.62 8.00 -5.68
C ALA A 126 1.99 8.56 -4.39
N ARG A 127 1.29 7.72 -3.61
CA ARG A 127 0.69 8.12 -2.32
C ARG A 127 1.70 8.55 -1.26
N ARG A 128 2.95 8.08 -1.35
CA ARG A 128 4.00 8.49 -0.42
C ARG A 128 4.46 9.93 -0.67
N TRP A 129 4.41 10.38 -1.92
CA TRP A 129 5.00 11.64 -2.38
C TRP A 129 3.98 12.69 -2.82
N GLY A 130 2.71 12.31 -2.95
CA GLY A 130 1.61 13.20 -3.34
C GLY A 130 0.27 12.53 -3.11
N ASP A 131 -0.69 12.83 -3.98
CA ASP A 131 -2.05 12.29 -3.93
C ASP A 131 -2.36 11.44 -5.17
N VAL A 132 -3.47 10.70 -5.12
CA VAL A 132 -3.99 9.92 -6.25
C VAL A 132 -5.42 10.36 -6.51
N ALA A 133 -5.60 11.07 -7.63
CA ALA A 133 -6.92 11.47 -8.09
C ALA A 133 -7.65 10.29 -8.75
N LEU A 134 -8.97 10.26 -8.60
CA LEU A 134 -9.86 9.31 -9.25
C LEU A 134 -10.59 10.00 -10.40
N ALA A 135 -10.47 9.47 -11.61
CA ALA A 135 -11.22 9.95 -12.76
C ALA A 135 -12.22 8.87 -13.23
N LEU A 136 -13.51 9.21 -13.26
CA LEU A 136 -14.54 8.31 -13.79
C LEU A 136 -14.31 8.06 -15.28
N VAL A 137 -14.27 6.79 -15.66
CA VAL A 137 -14.20 6.39 -17.07
C VAL A 137 -15.62 6.39 -17.62
N PRO A 138 -15.92 7.10 -18.73
CA PRO A 138 -17.23 7.04 -19.35
C PRO A 138 -17.50 5.61 -19.84
N GLY A 139 -18.56 5.00 -19.31
CA GLY A 139 -19.11 3.72 -19.78
C GLY A 139 -20.04 3.89 -20.97
#